data_AF-A0A3D8SGH4-F1
#
_entry.id   AF-A0A3D8SGH4-F1
#
_cell.length_a   1.000
_cell.length_b   1.000
_cell.length_c   1.000
_cell.angle_alpha   90.00
_cell.angle_beta   90.00
_cell.angle_gamma   90.00
#
_symmetry.space_group_name_H-M   'P 1'
#
loop_
_entity.id
_entity.type
_entity.pdbx_description
1 polymer ?
#
loop_
_entity_poly.entity_id
_entity_poly.type
_entity_poly.pdbx_seq_one_letter_code
_entity_poly.pdbx_strand_id
1 'polypeptide(L)'
;MPKPLQLSSSPASPLTLRSDTIDSHDHFNSVAEAFELPDNSASNASLSTAKFWLEECTRSHSKCRASTKVLLPSRLLRIRVAFEGYEVRLVDTKGQSGCYFALSHCWGYPVAPRLETVKPIMANLESHKGFIPINSLP
;
A
#
# COMPACT_ATOMS: atom_id res chain seq x y z
N MET A 1 -3.21 44.21 -29.65
CA MET A 1 -3.33 43.66 -28.29
C MET A 1 -2.64 42.30 -28.25
N PRO A 2 -1.53 42.14 -27.52
CA PRO A 2 -0.81 40.88 -27.47
C PRO A 2 -1.49 39.91 -26.49
N LYS A 3 -1.61 38.65 -26.92
CA LYS A 3 -2.19 37.52 -26.20
C LYS A 3 -1.19 37.08 -25.11
N PRO A 4 -1.58 36.92 -23.83
CA PRO A 4 -0.64 36.53 -22.79
C PRO A 4 -0.19 35.08 -22.95
N LEU A 5 1.10 34.85 -22.76
CA LEU A 5 1.78 33.55 -22.76
C LEU A 5 1.20 32.68 -21.63
N GLN A 6 0.68 31.51 -21.97
CA GLN A 6 0.25 30.51 -21.00
C GLN A 6 1.49 29.80 -20.43
N LEU A 7 1.78 30.07 -19.17
CA LEU A 7 2.81 29.37 -18.39
C LEU A 7 2.25 28.00 -18.01
N SER A 8 2.76 26.93 -18.62
CA SER A 8 2.38 25.56 -18.29
C SER A 8 2.83 25.23 -16.86
N SER A 9 1.88 25.11 -15.95
CA SER A 9 2.11 24.60 -14.59
C SER A 9 2.40 23.10 -14.67
N SER A 10 3.69 22.76 -14.68
CA SER A 10 4.14 21.38 -14.46
C SER A 10 3.78 20.97 -13.03
N PRO A 11 3.08 19.86 -12.78
CA PRO A 11 2.81 19.41 -11.43
C PRO A 11 4.14 19.01 -10.78
N ALA A 12 4.47 19.65 -9.67
CA ALA A 12 5.66 19.35 -8.88
C ALA A 12 5.62 17.89 -8.43
N SER A 13 6.66 17.13 -8.77
CA SER A 13 6.89 15.78 -8.25
C SER A 13 6.93 15.82 -6.72
N PRO A 14 6.12 15.03 -6.01
CA PRO A 14 6.22 14.96 -4.57
C PRO A 14 7.45 14.10 -4.25
N LEU A 15 8.45 14.74 -3.66
CA LEU A 15 9.68 14.16 -3.12
C LEU A 15 10.83 13.95 -4.13
N THR A 16 11.43 15.05 -4.57
CA THR A 16 12.87 15.05 -4.86
C THR A 16 13.62 15.24 -3.54
N LEU A 17 14.22 14.17 -3.01
CA LEU A 17 15.22 14.29 -1.96
C LEU A 17 16.46 14.96 -2.58
N ARG A 18 16.56 16.29 -2.50
CA ARG A 18 17.79 16.99 -2.89
C ARG A 18 18.86 16.67 -1.85
N SER A 19 19.80 15.82 -2.21
CA SER A 19 21.06 15.69 -1.49
C SER A 19 21.99 16.83 -1.91
N ASP A 20 21.74 18.03 -1.37
CA ASP A 20 22.74 19.09 -1.40
C ASP A 20 23.66 18.87 -0.18
N THR A 21 24.95 18.69 -0.45
CA THR A 21 26.00 18.51 0.56
C THR A 21 25.97 19.66 1.56
N ILE A 22 25.71 19.35 2.82
CA ILE A 22 25.68 20.33 3.92
C ILE A 22 27.12 20.63 4.32
N ASP A 23 27.57 21.85 4.06
CA ASP A 23 28.81 22.37 4.63
C ASP A 23 28.57 22.75 6.10
N SER A 24 29.56 22.44 6.93
CA SER A 24 29.44 22.40 8.39
C SER A 24 29.56 23.80 8.97
N HIS A 25 28.42 24.49 9.13
CA HIS A 25 28.07 25.46 10.19
C HIS A 25 27.04 26.44 9.63
N ASP A 26 25.75 26.06 9.62
CA ASP A 26 24.71 27.04 9.98
C ASP A 26 23.36 26.39 10.25
N HIS A 27 22.82 26.73 11.41
CA HIS A 27 21.41 26.92 11.72
C HIS A 27 20.40 25.87 11.21
N PHE A 28 20.05 24.96 12.11
CA PHE A 28 18.92 24.02 12.03
C PHE A 28 17.55 24.76 12.11
N ASN A 29 17.31 25.76 11.26
CA ASN A 29 16.04 26.49 11.15
C ASN A 29 15.64 26.65 9.67
N SER A 30 15.62 25.55 8.94
CA SER A 30 14.85 25.47 7.70
C SER A 30 14.47 24.02 7.44
N VAL A 31 13.79 23.40 8.39
CA VAL A 31 12.92 22.28 8.01
C VAL A 31 11.72 22.95 7.38
N ALA A 32 11.74 22.92 6.05
CA ALA A 32 10.70 23.35 5.13
C ALA A 32 9.29 23.33 5.72
N GLU A 33 8.56 24.42 5.47
CA GLU A 33 7.10 24.51 5.36
C GLU A 33 6.38 23.24 5.83
N ALA A 34 5.80 23.31 7.04
CA ALA A 34 5.13 22.19 7.69
C ALA A 34 4.22 21.48 6.70
N PHE A 35 4.70 20.37 6.14
CA PHE A 35 3.95 19.55 5.23
C PHE A 35 2.86 18.91 6.08
N GLU A 36 1.61 19.35 5.92
CA GLU A 36 0.49 18.73 6.61
C GLU A 36 0.49 17.25 6.25
N LEU A 37 0.84 16.42 7.24
CA LEU A 37 0.80 15.00 7.08
C LEU A 37 -0.67 14.59 6.98
N PRO A 38 -1.00 13.64 6.09
CA PRO A 38 -2.35 13.11 6.05
C PRO A 38 -2.74 12.52 7.42
N ASP A 39 -3.99 12.76 7.82
CA ASP A 39 -4.53 12.35 9.13
C ASP A 39 -4.34 10.85 9.43
N ASN A 40 -4.37 10.01 8.39
CA ASN A 40 -4.13 8.57 8.51
C ASN A 40 -3.71 7.95 7.16
N SER A 41 -3.28 6.68 7.22
CA SER A 41 -2.85 5.90 6.06
C SER A 41 -3.98 5.56 5.07
N ALA A 42 -5.25 5.62 5.51
CA ALA A 42 -6.40 5.38 4.66
C ALA A 42 -6.91 6.65 3.95
N SER A 43 -6.32 7.82 4.23
CA SER A 43 -6.70 9.07 3.59
C SER A 43 -6.43 9.03 2.08
N ASN A 44 -7.20 9.81 1.32
CA ASN A 44 -7.03 9.88 -0.12
C ASN A 44 -5.64 10.39 -0.54
N ALA A 45 -5.04 11.28 0.25
CA ALA A 45 -3.68 11.77 0.03
C ALA A 45 -2.65 10.66 0.19
N SER A 46 -2.71 9.89 1.29
CA SER A 46 -1.86 8.71 1.51
C SER A 46 -1.98 7.69 0.37
N LEU A 47 -3.21 7.38 -0.05
CA LEU A 47 -3.47 6.43 -1.13
C LEU A 47 -2.99 6.94 -2.49
N SER A 48 -3.10 8.24 -2.75
CA SER A 48 -2.62 8.86 -3.99
C SER A 48 -1.09 8.82 -4.06
N THR A 49 -0.41 9.15 -2.97
CA THR A 49 1.05 9.05 -2.84
C THR A 49 1.52 7.59 -3.02
N ALA A 50 0.85 6.64 -2.39
CA ALA A 50 1.18 5.21 -2.53
C ALA A 50 1.02 4.72 -3.99
N LYS A 51 -0.03 5.13 -4.69
CA LYS A 51 -0.23 4.82 -6.12
C LYS A 51 0.91 5.40 -6.97
N PHE A 52 1.24 6.67 -6.76
CA PHE A 52 2.33 7.34 -7.48
C PHE A 52 3.67 6.62 -7.28
N TRP A 53 4.03 6.28 -6.04
CA TRP A 53 5.27 5.55 -5.77
C TRP A 53 5.28 4.14 -6.38
N LEU A 54 4.14 3.45 -6.38
CA LEU A 54 4.03 2.14 -7.01
C LEU A 54 4.23 2.22 -8.53
N GLU A 55 3.58 3.19 -9.18
CA GLU A 55 3.74 3.45 -10.62
C GLU A 55 5.19 3.80 -10.96
N GLU A 56 5.82 4.67 -10.18
CA GLU A 56 7.21 5.06 -10.41
C GLU A 56 8.17 3.88 -10.20
N CYS A 57 8.09 3.14 -9.08
CA CYS A 57 8.95 1.97 -8.84
C CYS A 57 8.75 0.91 -9.93
N THR A 58 7.53 0.63 -10.36
CA THR A 58 7.30 -0.39 -11.41
C THR A 58 7.76 0.05 -12.80
N ARG A 59 7.77 1.36 -13.09
CA ARG A 59 8.14 1.92 -14.39
C ARG A 59 9.64 2.18 -14.53
N SER A 60 10.28 2.77 -13.53
CA SER A 60 11.66 3.27 -13.62
C SER A 60 12.70 2.36 -12.96
N HIS A 61 12.35 1.60 -11.92
CA HIS A 61 13.31 0.77 -11.21
C HIS A 61 13.38 -0.64 -11.83
N SER A 62 14.47 -0.93 -12.54
CA SER A 62 14.71 -2.26 -13.15
C SER A 62 14.60 -3.43 -12.15
N LYS A 63 15.06 -3.23 -10.91
CA LYS A 63 14.94 -4.22 -9.82
C LYS A 63 13.49 -4.45 -9.36
N CYS A 64 12.69 -3.38 -9.24
CA CYS A 64 11.26 -3.49 -8.91
C CYS A 64 10.47 -4.13 -10.06
N ARG A 65 10.82 -3.76 -11.30
CA ARG A 65 10.14 -4.20 -12.53
C ARG A 65 10.31 -5.70 -12.81
N ALA A 66 11.24 -6.38 -12.13
CA ALA A 66 11.39 -7.83 -12.15
C ALA A 66 10.20 -8.60 -11.53
N SER A 67 8.99 -8.09 -11.74
CA SER A 67 7.65 -8.68 -11.58
C SER A 67 7.56 -9.97 -12.41
N THR A 68 8.29 -10.97 -11.97
CA THR A 68 8.02 -12.36 -12.34
C THR A 68 6.77 -12.72 -11.57
N LYS A 69 5.74 -13.23 -12.25
CA LYS A 69 4.58 -13.79 -11.54
C LYS A 69 5.12 -14.84 -10.57
N VAL A 70 4.97 -14.59 -9.28
CA VAL A 70 5.41 -15.50 -8.22
C VAL A 70 4.27 -16.44 -7.87
N LEU A 71 4.61 -17.63 -7.38
CA LEU A 71 3.61 -18.55 -6.84
C LEU A 71 2.89 -17.86 -5.68
N LEU A 72 1.57 -17.79 -5.78
CA LEU A 72 0.77 -17.21 -4.72
C LEU A 72 0.75 -18.15 -3.50
N PRO A 73 0.56 -17.60 -2.28
CA PRO A 73 0.24 -18.41 -1.11
C PRO A 73 -0.91 -19.36 -1.42
N SER A 74 -0.93 -20.55 -0.80
CA SER A 74 -1.96 -21.58 -1.05
C SER A 74 -3.40 -21.08 -0.87
N ARG A 75 -3.57 -20.04 -0.03
CA ARG A 75 -4.85 -19.40 0.25
C ARG A 75 -4.71 -17.89 0.31
N LEU A 76 -5.70 -17.18 -0.22
CA LEU A 76 -5.80 -15.72 -0.17
C LEU A 76 -7.19 -15.29 0.28
N LEU A 77 -7.30 -14.10 0.84
CA LEU A 77 -8.59 -13.44 1.03
C LEU A 77 -8.97 -12.71 -0.27
N ARG A 78 -10.13 -13.05 -0.82
CA ARG A 78 -10.76 -12.32 -1.91
C ARG A 78 -11.71 -11.29 -1.30
N ILE A 79 -11.47 -10.02 -1.59
CA ILE A 79 -12.31 -8.90 -1.17
C ILE A 79 -13.00 -8.33 -2.41
N ARG A 80 -14.32 -8.17 -2.36
CA ARG A 80 -15.13 -7.56 -3.43
C ARG A 80 -16.06 -6.52 -2.83
N VAL A 81 -16.35 -5.47 -3.59
CA VAL A 81 -17.45 -4.56 -3.27
C VAL A 81 -18.76 -5.25 -3.63
N ALA A 82 -19.69 -5.30 -2.68
CA ALA A 82 -21.03 -5.84 -2.80
C ALA A 82 -22.06 -4.76 -2.42
N PHE A 83 -23.34 -5.01 -2.69
CA PHE A 83 -24.41 -4.04 -2.41
C PHE A 83 -24.45 -3.57 -0.94
N GLU A 84 -24.14 -4.47 0.01
CA GLU A 84 -24.19 -4.20 1.45
C GLU A 84 -22.78 -3.96 2.07
N GLY A 85 -21.75 -3.70 1.26
CA GLY A 85 -20.40 -3.40 1.75
C GLY A 85 -19.32 -4.26 1.08
N TYR A 86 -18.52 -4.96 1.88
CA TYR A 86 -17.44 -5.82 1.38
C TYR A 86 -17.76 -7.29 1.58
N GLU A 87 -17.68 -8.04 0.48
CA GLU A 87 -17.66 -9.50 0.49
C GLU A 87 -16.23 -9.99 0.63
N VAL A 88 -15.92 -10.61 1.76
CA VAL A 88 -14.63 -11.23 2.03
C VAL A 88 -14.79 -12.75 2.05
N ARG A 89 -13.94 -13.48 1.32
CA ARG A 89 -13.93 -14.96 1.34
C ARG A 89 -12.51 -15.50 1.26
N LEU A 90 -12.26 -16.64 1.89
CA LEU A 90 -11.01 -17.37 1.70
C LEU A 90 -11.08 -18.18 0.40
N VAL A 91 -10.05 -18.05 -0.44
CA VAL A 91 -9.96 -18.76 -1.72
C VAL A 91 -8.67 -19.55 -1.82
N ASP A 92 -8.77 -20.80 -2.26
CA ASP A 92 -7.60 -21.62 -2.62
C ASP A 92 -7.02 -21.12 -3.94
N THR A 93 -5.73 -20.82 -3.97
CA THR A 93 -5.05 -20.32 -5.17
C THR A 93 -4.64 -21.44 -6.11
N LYS A 94 -4.61 -22.69 -5.65
CA LYS A 94 -4.35 -23.89 -6.46
C LYS A 94 -3.07 -23.78 -7.32
N GLY A 95 -2.02 -23.16 -6.78
CA GLY A 95 -0.74 -22.99 -7.48
C GLY A 95 -0.73 -21.89 -8.54
N GLN A 96 -1.73 -20.98 -8.53
CA GLN A 96 -1.72 -19.80 -9.39
C GLN A 96 -0.51 -18.91 -9.11
N SER A 97 -0.04 -18.25 -10.16
CA SER A 97 1.01 -17.22 -10.05
C SER A 97 0.41 -15.84 -10.26
N GLY A 98 0.92 -14.86 -9.51
CA GLY A 98 0.48 -13.47 -9.59
C GLY A 98 1.54 -12.51 -9.08
N CYS A 99 1.17 -11.24 -9.00
CA CYS A 99 2.01 -10.20 -8.42
C CYS A 99 1.38 -9.79 -7.09
N TYR A 100 2.21 -9.64 -6.05
CA TYR A 100 1.78 -9.09 -4.78
C TYR A 100 2.86 -8.14 -4.26
N PHE A 101 2.45 -7.21 -3.40
CA PHE A 101 3.35 -6.38 -2.61
C PHE A 101 3.06 -6.65 -1.13
N ALA A 102 4.09 -6.52 -0.28
CA ALA A 102 3.94 -6.65 1.16
C ALA A 102 4.22 -5.30 1.82
N LEU A 103 3.41 -4.96 2.81
CA LEU A 103 3.73 -3.88 3.74
C LEU A 103 4.74 -4.44 4.76
N SER A 104 5.93 -3.85 4.84
CA SER A 104 6.98 -4.23 5.80
C SER A 104 6.78 -3.60 7.19
N HIS A 105 5.55 -3.25 7.53
CA HIS A 105 5.24 -2.64 8.81
C HIS A 105 5.35 -3.68 9.93
N CYS A 106 6.12 -3.36 10.97
CA CYS A 106 6.11 -4.15 12.20
C CYS A 106 4.77 -3.92 12.90
N TRP A 107 3.86 -4.89 12.81
CA TRP A 107 2.51 -4.83 13.40
C TRP A 107 2.49 -4.82 14.94
N GLY A 108 3.62 -4.55 15.60
CA GLY A 108 3.79 -4.60 17.05
C GLY A 108 3.80 -6.02 17.61
N TYR A 109 3.83 -6.13 18.94
CA TYR A 109 3.49 -7.37 19.62
C TYR A 109 2.00 -7.65 19.43
N PRO A 110 1.59 -8.91 19.13
CA PRO A 110 0.18 -9.22 18.91
C PRO A 110 -0.63 -8.90 20.17
N VAL A 111 -1.46 -7.87 20.08
CA VAL A 111 -2.37 -7.42 21.15
C VAL A 111 -3.68 -8.25 21.16
N ALA A 112 -3.91 -9.03 20.11
CA ALA A 112 -5.07 -9.90 19.88
C ALA A 112 -4.60 -11.30 19.45
N PRO A 113 -5.44 -12.36 19.60
CA PRO A 113 -5.11 -13.68 19.10
C PRO A 113 -4.86 -13.62 17.60
N ARG A 114 -3.61 -13.86 17.20
CA ARG A 114 -3.19 -13.92 15.82
C ARG A 114 -3.97 -15.05 15.13
N LEU A 115 -4.57 -14.76 13.97
CA LEU A 115 -5.19 -15.77 13.11
C LEU A 115 -4.09 -16.65 12.50
N GLU A 116 -3.55 -17.56 13.29
CA GLU A 116 -2.54 -18.51 12.83
C GLU A 116 -3.23 -19.77 12.31
N THR A 117 -2.91 -20.15 11.07
CA THR A 117 -3.46 -21.36 10.43
C THR A 117 -2.91 -22.67 11.02
N VAL A 118 -2.18 -22.63 12.15
CA VAL A 118 -1.30 -23.73 12.50
C VAL A 118 -2.01 -24.94 13.13
N LYS A 119 -2.98 -24.81 14.05
CA LYS A 119 -3.48 -26.02 14.76
C LYS A 119 -4.98 -26.13 15.14
N PRO A 120 -5.80 -25.08 15.40
CA PRO A 120 -7.23 -25.28 15.69
C PRO A 120 -8.19 -24.94 14.53
N ILE A 121 -7.69 -24.44 13.40
CA ILE A 121 -8.50 -23.78 12.35
C ILE A 121 -8.98 -24.68 11.21
N MET A 122 -8.55 -25.94 11.13
CA MET A 122 -9.09 -26.86 10.11
C MET A 122 -10.63 -26.95 10.17
N ALA A 123 -11.22 -26.84 11.37
CA ALA A 123 -12.67 -26.83 11.56
C ALA A 123 -13.38 -25.60 10.94
N ASN A 124 -12.72 -24.45 10.89
CA ASN A 124 -13.30 -23.19 10.37
C ASN A 124 -12.86 -22.87 8.94
N LEU A 125 -11.97 -23.68 8.36
CA LEU A 125 -11.42 -23.46 7.02
C LEU A 125 -12.52 -23.48 5.96
N GLU A 126 -13.40 -24.49 5.99
CA GLU A 126 -14.52 -24.60 5.05
C GLU A 126 -15.54 -23.49 5.26
N SER A 127 -15.84 -23.14 6.53
CA SER A 127 -16.76 -22.05 6.86
C SER A 127 -16.28 -20.71 6.27
N HIS A 128 -14.97 -20.46 6.28
CA HIS A 128 -14.37 -19.23 5.74
C HIS A 128 -14.24 -19.20 4.20
N LYS A 129 -14.52 -20.32 3.50
CA LYS A 129 -14.75 -20.27 2.05
C LYS A 129 -16.12 -19.64 1.71
N GLY A 130 -17.03 -19.60 2.69
CA GLY A 130 -18.25 -18.81 2.66
C GLY A 130 -17.99 -17.30 2.82
N PHE A 131 -19.07 -16.53 2.96
CA PHE A 131 -18.99 -15.10 3.23
C PHE A 131 -18.44 -14.84 4.64
N ILE A 132 -17.41 -14.00 4.75
CA ILE A 132 -16.86 -13.50 6.00
C ILE A 132 -17.27 -12.02 6.12
N PRO A 133 -18.08 -11.65 7.12
CA PRO A 133 -18.39 -10.26 7.40
C PRO A 133 -17.10 -9.47 7.68
N ILE A 134 -16.88 -8.33 7.01
CA ILE A 134 -15.65 -7.55 7.20
C ILE A 134 -15.48 -7.04 8.64
N ASN A 135 -16.59 -6.79 9.33
CA ASN A 135 -16.64 -6.37 10.74
C ASN A 135 -16.39 -7.53 11.73
N SER A 136 -16.31 -8.78 11.28
CA SER A 136 -15.90 -9.90 12.12
C SER A 136 -14.41 -10.23 12.00
N LEU A 137 -13.67 -9.47 11.17
CA LEU A 137 -12.22 -9.55 11.13
C LEU A 137 -11.65 -8.78 12.35
N PRO A 138 -10.57 -9.29 12.95
CA PRO A 138 -9.89 -8.62 14.06
C PRO A 138 -9.28 -7.27 13.65
#